data_AF-A0A831V2P8-F1
#
_entry.id   AF-A0A831V2P8-F1
#
_cell.length_a   1.000
_cell.length_b   1.000
_cell.length_c   1.000
_cell.angle_alpha   90.00
_cell.angle_beta   90.00
_cell.angle_gamma   90.00
#
_symmetry.space_group_name_H-M   'P 1'
#
loop_
_entity.id
_entity.type
_entity.pdbx_description
1 polymer ?
#
loop_
_entity_poly.entity_id
_entity_poly.type
_entity_poly.pdbx_seq_one_letter_code
_entity_poly.pdbx_strand_id
1 'polypeptide(L)'
;MFDLKRIFHFGEVVDDYPVRVINEREARAAAGFLALFAGLAFAQGYLTGNFMWERLLILAFAVEFGIRVLVNPQFAPFMILGRLITRN
;
A
#
# COMPACT_ATOMS: atom_id res chain seq x y z
N MET A 1 -14.95 25.67 1.20
CA MET A 1 -15.46 24.59 0.34
C MET A 1 -14.40 23.49 0.30
N PHE A 2 -14.69 22.27 0.78
CA PHE A 2 -13.76 21.13 0.62
C PHE A 2 -13.63 20.79 -0.86
N ASP A 3 -12.41 20.77 -1.38
CA ASP A 3 -12.15 20.35 -2.77
C ASP A 3 -11.83 18.85 -2.81
N LEU A 4 -12.84 18.06 -3.17
CA LEU A 4 -12.75 16.60 -3.30
C LEU A 4 -11.65 16.17 -4.29
N LYS A 5 -11.29 17.00 -5.28
CA LYS A 5 -10.24 16.69 -6.25
C LYS A 5 -8.86 16.60 -5.61
N ARG A 6 -8.65 17.26 -4.46
CA ARG A 6 -7.40 17.15 -3.69
C ARG A 6 -7.33 15.89 -2.84
N ILE A 7 -8.43 15.19 -2.62
CA ILE A 7 -8.45 13.95 -1.83
C ILE A 7 -8.44 12.73 -2.76
N PHE A 8 -9.28 12.77 -3.80
CA PHE A 8 -9.44 11.68 -4.76
C PHE A 8 -8.56 11.90 -5.99
N HIS A 9 -7.32 11.45 -5.90
CA HIS A 9 -6.37 11.53 -7.01
C HIS A 9 -5.24 10.50 -6.87
N PHE A 10 -4.68 10.05 -8.00
CA PHE A 10 -3.58 9.08 -8.01
C PHE A 10 -2.25 9.78 -8.28
N GLY A 11 -1.27 9.55 -7.39
CA GLY A 11 0.09 10.10 -7.48
C GLY A 11 0.22 11.54 -6.97
N GLU A 12 1.46 12.01 -6.88
CA GLU A 12 1.87 13.33 -6.43
C GLU A 12 2.28 14.22 -7.61
N VAL A 13 2.09 15.54 -7.47
CA VAL A 13 2.56 16.52 -8.45
C VAL A 13 4.02 16.84 -8.11
N VAL A 14 4.90 16.70 -9.10
CA VAL A 14 6.34 16.99 -8.99
C VAL A 14 6.69 17.89 -10.17
N ASP A 15 7.40 18.99 -9.92
CA ASP A 15 7.62 20.07 -10.91
C ASP A 15 8.22 19.58 -12.24
N ASP A 16 9.08 18.56 -12.19
CA ASP A 16 9.75 17.99 -13.37
C ASP A 16 8.89 17.02 -14.19
N TYR A 17 7.64 16.74 -13.78
CA TYR A 17 6.77 15.77 -14.43
C TYR A 17 5.44 16.38 -14.88
N PRO A 18 5.04 16.20 -16.15
CA PRO A 18 3.76 16.70 -16.66
C PRO A 18 2.55 15.89 -16.17
N VAL A 19 2.80 14.77 -15.49
CA VAL A 19 1.79 13.86 -14.93
C VAL A 19 2.09 13.59 -13.47
N ARG A 20 1.06 13.20 -12.71
CA ARG A 20 1.27 12.78 -11.32
C ARG A 20 2.05 11.47 -11.27
N VAL A 21 3.01 11.41 -10.37
CA VAL A 21 3.95 10.28 -10.24
C VAL A 21 3.91 9.69 -8.84
N ILE A 22 4.42 8.47 -8.70
CA ILE A 22 4.60 7.81 -7.39
C ILE A 22 6.08 7.53 -7.22
N ASN A 23 6.58 7.68 -6.00
CA ASN A 23 7.93 7.25 -5.68
C ASN A 23 8.02 5.71 -5.75
N GLU A 24 8.78 5.22 -6.72
CA GLU A 24 8.99 3.79 -6.92
C GLU A 24 9.68 3.09 -5.74
N ARG A 25 10.52 3.79 -4.96
CA ARG A 25 11.18 3.20 -3.78
C ARG A 25 10.17 2.93 -2.68
N GLU A 26 9.28 3.89 -2.43
CA GLU A 26 8.18 3.73 -1.46
C GLU A 26 7.26 2.57 -1.87
N ALA A 27 6.86 2.55 -3.14
CA ALA A 27 5.99 1.51 -3.68
C ALA A 27 6.63 0.11 -3.60
N ARG A 28 7.93 -0.01 -3.91
CA ARG A 28 8.68 -1.26 -3.80
C ARG A 28 8.84 -1.71 -2.35
N ALA A 29 9.14 -0.78 -1.43
CA ALA A 29 9.24 -1.09 0.00
C ALA A 29 7.89 -1.57 0.56
N ALA A 30 6.79 -0.89 0.22
CA ALA A 30 5.44 -1.28 0.60
C ALA A 30 5.09 -2.69 0.10
N ALA A 31 5.36 -2.98 -1.17
CA ALA A 31 5.11 -4.28 -1.78
C ALA A 31 5.96 -5.40 -1.14
N GLY A 32 7.25 -5.14 -0.89
CA GLY A 32 8.13 -6.09 -0.21
C GLY A 32 7.65 -6.42 1.21
N PHE A 33 7.19 -5.41 1.95
CA PHE A 33 6.66 -5.60 3.30
C PHE A 33 5.37 -6.43 3.27
N LEU A 34 4.42 -6.10 2.39
CA LEU A 34 3.21 -6.92 2.17
C LEU A 34 3.55 -8.36 1.80
N ALA A 35 4.50 -8.58 0.90
CA ALA A 35 4.92 -9.90 0.46
C ALA A 35 5.53 -10.72 1.62
N LEU A 36 6.32 -10.07 2.50
CA LEU A 36 6.87 -10.71 3.70
C LEU A 36 5.76 -11.26 4.60
N PHE A 37 4.78 -10.42 4.99
CA PHE A 37 3.68 -10.87 5.84
C PHE A 37 2.78 -11.88 5.16
N ALA A 38 2.53 -11.74 3.86
CA ALA A 38 1.79 -12.73 3.08
C ALA A 38 2.50 -14.09 3.09
N GLY A 39 3.82 -14.10 2.90
CA GLY A 39 4.63 -15.33 2.95
C GLY A 39 4.60 -15.99 4.32
N LEU A 40 4.70 -15.21 5.41
CA LEU A 40 4.60 -15.71 6.78
C LEU A 40 3.20 -16.28 7.10
N ALA A 41 2.15 -15.56 6.71
CA ALA A 41 0.78 -16.02 6.89
C ALA A 41 0.54 -17.31 6.12
N PHE A 42 0.94 -17.36 4.84
CA PHE A 42 0.86 -18.56 4.01
C PHE A 42 1.61 -19.74 4.61
N ALA A 43 2.84 -19.54 5.08
CA ALA A 43 3.62 -20.61 5.70
C ALA A 43 2.92 -21.14 6.97
N GLN A 44 2.38 -20.25 7.80
CA GLN A 44 1.65 -20.64 9.01
C GLN A 44 0.37 -21.41 8.66
N GLY A 45 -0.47 -20.93 7.74
CA GLY A 45 -1.69 -21.65 7.35
C GLY A 45 -1.41 -22.95 6.63
N TYR A 46 -0.37 -23.02 5.79
CA TYR A 46 0.07 -24.25 5.16
C TYR A 46 0.51 -25.31 6.18
N LEU A 47 1.29 -24.93 7.19
CA LEU A 47 1.81 -25.86 8.19
C LEU A 47 0.79 -26.29 9.24
N THR A 48 -0.18 -25.42 9.57
CA THR A 48 -1.12 -25.67 10.68
C THR A 48 -2.55 -25.94 10.21
N GLY A 49 -2.86 -25.71 8.94
CA GLY A 49 -4.22 -25.74 8.40
C GLY A 49 -5.11 -24.57 8.85
N ASN A 50 -4.61 -23.65 9.68
CA ASN A 50 -5.36 -22.49 10.16
C ASN A 50 -5.09 -21.26 9.29
N PHE A 51 -6.05 -20.92 8.44
CA PHE A 51 -5.95 -19.81 7.47
C PHE A 51 -6.45 -18.45 7.99
N MET A 52 -6.57 -18.28 9.31
CA MET A 52 -7.07 -17.04 9.91
C MET A 52 -6.19 -15.84 9.50
N TRP A 53 -4.87 -16.01 9.49
CA TRP A 53 -3.92 -14.93 9.21
C TRP A 53 -3.96 -14.50 7.75
N GLU A 54 -4.12 -15.42 6.80
CA GLU A 54 -4.30 -15.10 5.38
C GLU A 54 -5.60 -14.35 5.14
N ARG A 55 -6.71 -14.77 5.77
CA ARG A 55 -7.99 -14.06 5.66
C ARG A 55 -7.87 -12.61 6.14
N LEU A 56 -7.24 -12.42 7.29
CA LEU A 56 -7.00 -11.08 7.85
C LEU A 56 -6.11 -10.25 6.91
N LEU A 57 -5.06 -10.84 6.36
CA LEU A 57 -4.13 -10.15 5.49
C LEU A 57 -4.77 -9.80 4.13
N ILE A 58 -5.62 -10.67 3.58
CA ILE A 58 -6.38 -10.38 2.34
C ILE A 58 -7.34 -9.21 2.58
N LEU A 59 -8.04 -9.17 3.71
CA LEU A 59 -8.90 -8.03 4.08
C LEU A 59 -8.08 -6.74 4.21
N ALA A 60 -6.97 -6.78 4.94
CA ALA A 60 -6.08 -5.63 5.09
C ALA A 60 -5.51 -5.17 3.74
N PHE A 61 -5.11 -6.10 2.88
CA PHE A 61 -4.62 -5.82 1.53
C PHE A 61 -5.71 -5.20 0.65
N ALA A 62 -6.96 -5.67 0.73
CA ALA A 62 -8.07 -5.09 -0.02
C ALA A 62 -8.33 -3.63 0.38
N VAL A 63 -8.26 -3.33 1.68
CA VAL A 63 -8.37 -1.95 2.20
C VAL A 63 -7.19 -1.11 1.73
N GLU A 64 -5.96 -1.60 1.89
CA GLU A 64 -4.73 -0.94 1.41
C GLU A 64 -4.83 -0.60 -0.08
N PHE A 65 -5.15 -1.60 -0.90
CA PHE A 65 -5.23 -1.47 -2.35
C PHE A 65 -6.36 -0.52 -2.75
N GLY A 66 -7.50 -0.61 -2.09
CA GLY A 66 -8.64 0.28 -2.29
C GLY A 66 -8.27 1.73 -2.01
N ILE A 67 -7.64 2.03 -0.88
CA ILE A 67 -7.17 3.39 -0.57
C ILE A 67 -6.16 3.86 -1.62
N ARG A 68 -5.19 3.00 -1.97
CA ARG A 68 -4.11 3.34 -2.90
C ARG A 68 -4.60 3.69 -4.30
N VAL A 69 -5.59 2.96 -4.80
CA VAL A 69 -6.09 3.10 -6.18
C VAL A 69 -7.27 4.06 -6.28
N LEU A 70 -8.23 3.98 -5.35
CA LEU A 70 -9.49 4.72 -5.42
C LEU A 70 -9.41 6.09 -4.75
N VAL A 71 -8.61 6.24 -3.69
CA VAL A 71 -8.51 7.47 -2.91
C VAL A 71 -7.22 8.20 -3.28
N ASN A 72 -6.10 7.74 -2.74
CA ASN A 72 -4.79 8.27 -3.03
C ASN A 72 -3.69 7.34 -2.46
N PRO A 73 -2.61 7.07 -3.20
CA PRO A 73 -1.47 6.30 -2.69
C PRO A 73 -0.81 6.89 -1.44
N GLN A 74 -0.87 8.21 -1.22
CA GLN A 74 -0.29 8.87 -0.05
C GLN A 74 -0.94 8.45 1.28
N PHE A 75 -2.20 7.99 1.23
CA PHE A 75 -2.96 7.58 2.42
C PHE A 75 -2.93 6.07 2.64
N ALA A 76 -2.35 5.30 1.72
CA ALA A 76 -2.33 3.85 1.82
C ALA A 76 -1.36 3.43 2.95
N PRO A 77 -1.83 2.72 3.99
CA PRO A 77 -1.01 2.30 5.14
C PRO A 77 0.39 1.75 4.80
N PHE A 78 0.51 0.83 3.85
CA PHE A 78 1.80 0.24 3.49
C PHE A 78 2.66 1.19 2.65
N MET A 79 2.08 2.13 1.88
CA MET A 79 2.83 3.23 1.26
C MET A 79 3.45 4.16 2.31
N ILE A 80 2.71 4.50 3.37
CA ILE A 80 3.21 5.30 4.50
C ILE A 80 4.41 4.59 5.16
N LEU A 81 4.29 3.28 5.40
CA LEU A 81 5.41 2.48 5.90
C LEU A 81 6.59 2.47 4.92
N GLY A 82 6.32 2.34 3.62
CA GLY A 82 7.35 2.41 2.58
C GLY A 82 8.13 3.73 2.61
N ARG A 83 7.44 4.85 2.83
CA ARG A 83 8.04 6.19 3.00
C ARG A 83 8.94 6.27 4.23
N LEU A 84 8.49 5.70 5.36
CA LEU A 84 9.29 5.64 6.58
C LEU A 84 10.55 4.76 6.41
N ILE A 85 10.43 3.61 5.75
CA ILE A 85 11.55 2.69 5.48
C ILE A 85 12.58 3.35 4.56
N THR A 86 12.11 4.06 3.54
CA THR A 86 12.98 4.70 2.53
C THR A 86 13.47 6.09 2.92
N ARG A 87 12.94 6.66 4.01
CA ARG A 87 13.24 8.01 4.52
C ARG A 87 13.03 9.09 3.46
N ASN A 88 11.88 9.03 2.79
CA ASN A 88 11.50 9.96 1.72
C ASN A 88 10.49 11.01 2.17
#